data_AF-A0A5E8CIS1-F1
#
_entry.id   AF-A0A5E8CIS1-F1
#
_cell.length_a   1.000
_cell.length_b   1.000
_cell.length_c   1.000
_cell.angle_alpha   90.00
_cell.angle_beta   90.00
_cell.angle_gamma   90.00
#
_symmetry.space_group_name_H-M   'P 1'
#
loop_
_entity.id
_entity.type
_entity.pdbx_description
1 polymer ?
#
loop_
_entity_poly.entity_id
_entity_poly.type
_entity_poly.pdbx_seq_one_letter_code
_entity_poly.pdbx_strand_id
1 'polypeptide(L)' 'MDQVQQTEKQTPEKTVNLANLSNEDCLNLLFNALNKANANGVFQLDEAYVLKIAHNHLRQQLKNNDIKIEEE' A
#
# COMPACT_ATOMS: atom_id res chain seq x y z
N MET A 1 31.48 -35.99 6.69
CA MET A 1 31.49 -34.66 7.34
C MET A 1 30.72 -33.74 6.41
N ASP A 2 29.41 -33.74 6.57
CA ASP A 2 28.47 -33.09 5.67
C ASP A 2 28.34 -31.61 6.03
N GLN A 3 28.61 -30.73 5.06
CA GLN A 3 28.35 -29.30 5.19
C GLN A 3 26.94 -29.01 4.67
N VAL A 4 26.01 -28.71 5.58
CA VAL A 4 24.68 -28.18 5.26
C VAL A 4 24.81 -26.68 5.00
N GLN A 5 24.81 -26.28 3.73
CA GLN A 5 24.60 -24.88 3.32
C GLN A 5 23.11 -24.56 3.42
N GLN A 6 22.73 -23.73 4.40
CA GLN A 6 21.40 -23.12 4.46
C GLN A 6 21.37 -21.96 3.46
N THR A 7 20.68 -22.14 2.35
CA THR A 7 20.41 -21.07 1.40
C THR A 7 19.20 -20.28 1.91
N GLU A 8 19.45 -19.16 2.58
CA GLU A 8 18.42 -18.18 2.92
C GLU A 8 17.82 -17.62 1.64
N LYS A 9 16.62 -18.07 1.27
CA LYS A 9 15.83 -17.48 0.19
C LYS A 9 15.46 -16.05 0.61
N GLN A 10 16.23 -15.08 0.12
CA GLN A 10 15.86 -13.67 0.16
C GLN A 10 14.57 -13.49 -0.65
N THR A 11 13.46 -13.32 0.06
CA THR A 11 12.19 -12.90 -0.53
C THR A 11 12.40 -11.50 -1.10
N PRO A 12 12.05 -11.22 -2.38
CA PRO A 12 12.23 -9.89 -2.92
C PRO A 12 11.34 -8.92 -2.14
N GLU A 13 11.98 -8.00 -1.40
CA GLU A 13 11.31 -6.87 -0.78
C GLU A 13 10.71 -6.03 -1.90
N LYS A 14 9.40 -6.17 -2.10
CA LYS A 14 8.65 -5.40 -3.08
C LYS A 14 8.57 -3.97 -2.55
N THR A 15 9.56 -3.14 -2.89
CA THR A 15 9.57 -1.72 -2.54
C THR A 15 8.40 -1.04 -3.25
N VAL A 16 7.30 -0.82 -2.52
CA VAL A 16 6.12 -0.15 -3.09
C VAL A 16 6.47 1.33 -3.24
N ASN A 17 6.55 1.79 -4.49
CA ASN A 17 6.82 3.20 -4.78
C ASN A 17 5.51 3.98 -4.63
N LEU A 18 5.30 4.56 -3.44
CA LEU A 18 4.04 5.18 -3.03
C LEU A 18 3.79 6.57 -3.65
N ALA A 19 4.76 7.15 -4.35
CA ALA A 19 4.71 8.54 -4.82
C ALA A 19 3.77 8.76 -6.03
N ASN A 20 3.56 7.71 -6.85
CA ASN A 20 2.83 7.80 -8.12
C ASN A 20 1.69 6.78 -8.22
N LEU A 21 1.05 6.44 -7.09
CA LEU A 21 -0.07 5.52 -7.11
C LEU A 21 -1.30 6.18 -7.76
N SER A 22 -1.97 5.45 -8.66
CA SER A 22 -3.28 5.87 -9.14
C SER A 22 -4.31 5.78 -8.01
N ASN A 23 -5.47 6.44 -8.17
CA ASN A 23 -6.59 6.30 -7.23
C ASN A 23 -7.05 4.84 -7.10
N GLU A 24 -7.07 4.11 -8.21
CA GLU A 24 -7.44 2.69 -8.22
C GLU A 24 -6.44 1.83 -7.45
N ASP A 25 -5.13 2.06 -7.63
CA ASP A 25 -4.10 1.34 -6.89
C ASP A 25 -4.18 1.63 -5.38
N CYS A 26 -4.46 2.87 -4.99
CA CYS A 26 -4.66 3.24 -3.60
C CYS A 26 -5.85 2.49 -2.97
N LEU A 27 -6.98 2.40 -3.68
CA LEU A 27 -8.17 1.68 -3.23
C LEU A 27 -7.90 0.17 -3.12
N ASN A 28 -7.24 -0.41 -4.13
CA ASN A 28 -6.86 -1.82 -4.11
C ASN A 28 -5.91 -2.13 -2.94
N LEU A 29 -4.95 -1.24 -2.65
CA LEU A 29 -4.04 -1.41 -1.52
C LEU A 29 -4.79 -1.35 -0.19
N LEU A 30 -5.68 -0.38 -0.01
CA LEU A 30 -6.52 -0.25 1.18
C LEU A 30 -7.38 -1.51 1.40
N PHE A 31 -8.05 -1.97 0.35
CA PHE A 31 -8.92 -3.14 0.38
C PHE A 31 -8.15 -4.43 0.71
N ASN A 32 -7.01 -4.66 0.07
CA ASN A 32 -6.20 -5.84 0.31
C ASN A 32 -5.64 -5.87 1.73
N ALA A 33 -5.20 -4.73 2.27
CA ALA A 33 -4.70 -4.67 3.63
C ALA A 33 -5.83 -4.90 4.66
N LEU A 34 -7.03 -4.36 4.42
CA LEU A 34 -8.20 -4.63 5.26
C LEU A 34 -8.56 -6.11 5.26
N ASN A 35 -8.60 -6.76 4.09
CA ASN A 35 -8.88 -8.18 4.00
C ASN A 35 -7.82 -9.03 4.69
N LYS A 36 -6.54 -8.68 4.53
CA LYS A 36 -5.44 -9.36 5.21
C LYS A 36 -5.53 -9.21 6.72
N ALA A 37 -5.80 -8.01 7.22
CA ALA A 37 -5.96 -7.78 8.65
C ALA A 37 -7.20 -8.47 9.22
N ASN A 38 -8.30 -8.52 8.47
CA ASN A 38 -9.49 -9.28 8.84
C ASN A 38 -9.18 -10.79 8.94
N ALA A 39 -8.40 -11.34 8.00
CA ALA A 39 -7.99 -12.74 8.04
C ALA A 39 -7.01 -13.06 9.19
N ASN A 40 -6.10 -12.13 9.50
CA ASN A 40 -5.07 -12.33 10.53
C ASN A 40 -5.49 -11.84 11.93
N GLY A 41 -6.61 -11.11 12.03
CA GLY A 41 -7.08 -10.46 13.26
C GLY A 41 -6.26 -9.27 13.74
N VAL A 42 -5.20 -8.87 13.01
CA VAL A 42 -4.26 -7.81 13.40
C VAL A 42 -3.77 -7.04 12.18
N PHE A 43 -3.42 -5.77 12.38
CA PHE A 43 -2.61 -5.00 11.43
C PHE A 43 -1.15 -4.99 11.86
N GLN A 44 -0.22 -5.25 10.95
CA GLN A 44 1.19 -5.00 11.21
C GLN A 44 1.47 -3.50 11.16
N LEU A 45 2.46 -3.04 11.94
CA LEU A 45 2.78 -1.61 12.05
C LEU A 45 3.18 -1.01 10.69
N ASP A 46 3.96 -1.75 9.91
CA ASP A 46 4.41 -1.34 8.59
C ASP A 46 3.22 -1.19 7.62
N GLU A 47 2.25 -2.11 7.70
CA GLU A 47 1.03 -2.04 6.90
C GLU A 47 0.19 -0.83 7.27
N ALA A 48 0.06 -0.52 8.56
CA ALA A 48 -0.64 0.68 9.02
C ALA A 48 0.00 1.97 8.49
N TYR A 49 1.34 2.02 8.40
CA TYR A 49 2.06 3.16 7.82
C TYR A 49 1.78 3.30 6.31
N VAL A 50 1.87 2.20 5.57
CA VAL A 50 1.56 2.18 4.12
C VAL A 50 0.12 2.62 3.86
N LEU A 51 -0.84 2.15 4.68
CA LEU A 51 -2.24 2.54 4.58
C LEU A 51 -2.47 4.02 4.84
N LYS A 52 -1.77 4.58 5.84
CA LYS A 52 -1.84 6.02 6.13
C LYS A 52 -1.36 6.84 4.93
N ILE A 53 -0.28 6.42 4.28
CA ILE A 53 0.22 7.11 3.08
C ILE A 53 -0.78 7.00 1.93
N ALA A 54 -1.25 5.78 1.61
CA ALA A 54 -2.20 5.56 0.51
C ALA A 54 -3.51 6.34 0.73
N HIS A 55 -4.06 6.33 1.94
CA HIS A 55 -5.24 7.10 2.30
C HIS A 55 -5.01 8.61 2.14
N ASN A 56 -3.88 9.14 2.61
CA ASN A 56 -3.57 10.56 2.50
C ASN A 56 -3.38 10.98 1.03
N HIS A 57 -2.74 10.13 0.23
CA HIS A 57 -2.56 10.37 -1.21
C HIS A 57 -3.92 10.43 -1.93
N LEU A 58 -4.77 9.42 -1.72
CA LEU A 58 -6.13 9.37 -2.27
C LEU A 58 -6.96 10.60 -1.84
N ARG A 59 -6.88 10.99 -0.56
CA ARG A 59 -7.56 12.18 -0.04
C ARG A 59 -7.10 13.46 -0.72
N GLN A 60 -5.79 13.62 -0.98
CA GLN A 60 -5.26 14.79 -1.69
C GLN A 60 -5.72 14.80 -3.16
N GLN A 61 -5.67 13.64 -3.84
CA GLN A 61 -6.14 13.54 -5.22
C GLN A 61 -7.63 13.87 -5.35
N LEU A 62 -8.47 13.40 -4.41
CA LEU A 62 -9.91 13.72 -4.41
C LEU A 62 -10.17 15.21 -4.18
N LYS A 63 -9.48 15.84 -3.21
CA LYS A 63 -9.58 17.30 -2.98
C LYS A 63 -9.19 18.12 -4.21
N ASN A 64 -8.21 17.68 -4.98
CA ASN A 64 -7.75 18.38 -6.16
C ASN A 64 -8.66 18.16 -7.38
N ASN A 65 -9.45 17.08 -7.42
CA ASN A 65 -10.40 16.82 -8.50
C ASN A 65 -11.71 17.61 -8.38
N ASP A 66 -12.06 18.10 -7.19
CA ASP A 66 -13.28 18.90 -6.93
C ASP A 66 -13.19 20.37 -7.41
N ILE A 67 -12.07 20.80 -8.01
CA ILE A 67 -11.88 22.17 -8.50
C ILE A 67 -11.67 22.14 -10.01
N LYS A 68 -12.75 21.92 -10.76
CA LYS A 68 -12.93 22.44 -12.11
C LYS A 68 -14.32 23.05 -12.19
N ILE A 69 -14.44 24.28 -11.69
CA ILE A 69 -15.51 25.16 -12.14
C ILE A 69 -15.07 25.59 -13.53
N GLU A 70 -15.58 24.91 -14.56
CA GLU A 70 -15.54 25.41 -15.92
C GLU A 70 -16.46 26.64 -15.95
N GLU A 71 -15.86 27.82 -15.85
CA GLU A 71 -16.54 29.07 -16.23
C GLU A 71 -16.49 29.16 -17.77
N GLU A 72 -17.61 28.82 -18.43
CA GLU A 72 -17.99 29.36 -19.75
C GLU A 72 -19.29 30.16 -19.64
#